data_AF-A0A9W8B6B3-F1
#
_entry.id   AF-A0A9W8B6B3-F1
#
_cell.length_a   1.000
_cell.length_b   1.000
_cell.length_c   1.000
_cell.angle_alpha   90.00
_cell.angle_beta   90.00
_cell.angle_gamma   90.00
#
_symmetry.space_group_name_H-M   'P 1'
#
loop_
_entity.id
_entity.type
_entity.pdbx_description
1 polymer ?
#
loop_
_entity_poly.entity_id
_entity_poly.type
_entity_poly.pdbx_seq_one_letter_code
_entity_poly.pdbx_strand_id
1 'polypeptide(L)'
;MGNPRLTPTTRSPPATATDPPAAPTPALYEGSKNYKIYTTPRESASGSKRKAGPIRAPSNIRVTSRFDYQPDICKDYKETGFCGYGDSCKFMHDRSDYKSGWQLEREWEEKQKQSKRDYDLGSLSADEASEDDDDDGLPFACLICRKPFTRPVVTKCSHYFCEKCALQQYKKSPKCYACNTPTGGIFNSASAMFKKSAQKQAKKPKRPRPATDEFTIEGLTDL
;
A
#
# COMPACT_ATOMS: atom_id res chain seq x y z
N MET A 1 87.43 -3.31 5.47
CA MET A 1 86.99 -3.86 4.18
C MET A 1 85.63 -3.29 3.85
N GLY A 2 85.53 -2.59 2.70
CA GLY A 2 84.35 -2.16 1.95
C GLY A 2 83.06 -1.73 2.67
N ASN A 3 82.85 -0.43 2.85
CA ASN A 3 81.50 0.14 3.03
C ASN A 3 80.82 0.29 1.65
N PRO A 4 79.58 -0.22 1.45
CA PRO A 4 78.89 -0.12 0.17
C PRO A 4 78.39 1.31 -0.11
N ARG A 5 78.54 1.70 -1.38
CA ARG A 5 78.26 3.01 -1.98
C ARG A 5 76.75 3.33 -1.95
N LEU A 6 76.38 4.45 -1.33
CA LEU A 6 75.01 4.99 -1.36
C LEU A 6 74.68 5.48 -2.78
N THR A 7 73.54 5.04 -3.32
CA THR A 7 72.95 5.59 -4.56
C THR A 7 72.07 6.80 -4.22
N PRO A 8 72.03 7.86 -5.07
CA PRO A 8 71.12 8.97 -4.86
C PRO A 8 69.68 8.55 -5.17
N THR A 9 68.82 8.55 -4.14
CA THR A 9 67.37 8.47 -4.28
C THR A 9 66.86 9.75 -4.92
N THR A 10 66.26 9.66 -6.09
CA THR A 10 65.53 10.77 -6.72
C THR A 10 64.28 11.04 -5.89
N ARG A 11 64.24 12.19 -5.22
CA ARG A 11 63.10 12.65 -4.43
C ARG A 11 62.16 13.39 -5.38
N SER A 12 61.03 12.76 -5.73
CA SER A 12 59.98 13.37 -6.54
C SER A 12 59.49 14.68 -5.90
N PRO A 13 59.28 15.76 -6.67
CA PRO A 13 58.78 17.02 -6.12
C PRO A 13 57.30 16.91 -5.70
N PRO A 14 56.86 17.71 -4.71
CA PRO A 14 55.48 17.71 -4.23
C PRO A 14 54.52 18.25 -5.29
N ALA A 15 53.36 17.59 -5.42
CA ALA A 15 52.30 17.95 -6.34
C ALA A 15 51.60 19.25 -5.92
N THR A 16 52.14 20.39 -6.37
CA THR A 16 51.47 21.69 -6.29
C THR A 16 51.61 22.42 -7.62
N ALA A 17 50.63 22.20 -8.49
CA ALA A 17 50.14 23.09 -9.54
C ALA A 17 49.24 22.20 -10.42
N THR A 18 47.92 22.27 -10.25
CA THR A 18 47.02 21.72 -11.27
C THR A 18 47.15 22.61 -12.50
N ASP A 19 47.89 22.12 -13.49
CA ASP A 19 48.00 22.72 -14.81
C ASP A 19 46.61 23.03 -15.39
N PRO A 20 46.45 24.12 -16.16
CA PRO A 20 45.19 24.41 -16.85
C PRO A 20 44.83 23.22 -17.75
N PRO A 21 43.55 22.80 -17.80
CA PRO A 21 43.16 21.64 -18.60
C PRO A 21 43.62 21.82 -20.05
N ALA A 22 44.29 20.78 -20.54
CA ALA A 22 44.80 20.65 -21.89
C ALA A 22 43.74 21.10 -22.91
N ALA A 23 44.18 21.74 -24.00
CA ALA A 23 43.27 22.15 -25.07
C ALA A 23 42.46 20.92 -25.56
N PRO A 24 41.15 21.08 -25.80
CA PRO A 24 40.31 19.95 -26.22
C PRO A 24 40.88 19.35 -27.50
N THR A 25 41.02 18.03 -27.54
CA THR A 25 41.36 17.35 -28.79
C THR A 25 40.23 17.62 -29.80
N PRO A 26 40.53 17.99 -31.06
CA PRO A 26 39.54 18.61 -31.95
C PRO A 26 38.43 17.67 -32.45
N ALA A 27 38.44 16.39 -32.09
CA ALA A 27 37.62 15.36 -32.73
C ALA A 27 36.64 14.64 -31.78
N LEU A 28 36.71 14.83 -30.47
CA LEU A 28 35.84 14.12 -29.53
C LEU A 28 35.16 15.09 -28.55
N TYR A 29 33.83 15.07 -28.51
CA TYR A 29 33.03 15.87 -27.59
C TYR A 29 33.14 15.31 -26.16
N GLU A 30 33.75 16.08 -25.24
CA GLU A 30 34.01 15.68 -23.85
C GLU A 30 32.92 16.15 -22.86
N GLY A 31 31.81 16.69 -23.37
CA GLY A 31 30.73 17.23 -22.55
C GLY A 31 30.83 18.73 -22.32
N SER A 32 29.69 19.41 -22.23
CA SER A 32 29.57 20.88 -22.15
C SER A 32 30.36 21.53 -21.01
N LYS A 33 30.59 20.83 -19.90
CA LYS A 33 31.32 21.32 -18.73
C LYS A 33 32.84 21.28 -18.89
N ASN A 34 33.36 20.50 -19.84
CA ASN A 34 34.80 20.33 -20.05
C ASN A 34 35.40 21.42 -20.95
N TYR A 35 34.56 22.23 -21.59
CA TYR A 35 34.99 23.38 -22.37
C TYR A 35 35.32 24.58 -21.47
N LYS A 36 36.33 25.34 -21.87
CA LYS A 36 36.82 26.51 -21.12
C LYS A 36 35.75 27.59 -21.09
N ILE A 37 35.38 28.03 -19.89
CA ILE A 37 34.47 29.16 -19.68
C ILE A 37 35.32 30.44 -19.65
N TYR A 38 35.11 31.36 -20.60
CA TYR A 38 35.89 32.60 -20.73
C TYR A 38 35.32 33.79 -19.93
N THR A 39 34.21 33.58 -19.21
CA THR A 39 33.60 34.63 -18.37
C THR A 39 34.30 34.67 -17.00
N THR A 40 34.72 35.86 -16.57
CA THR A 40 35.30 36.06 -15.24
C THR A 40 34.21 35.99 -14.16
N PRO A 41 34.36 35.15 -13.12
CA PRO A 41 33.45 35.14 -11.99
C PRO A 41 33.57 36.45 -11.18
N ARG A 42 32.43 37.00 -10.72
CA ARG A 42 32.40 38.21 -9.88
C ARG A 42 33.09 37.94 -8.53
N GLU A 43 33.99 38.84 -8.13
CA GLU A 43 34.92 38.71 -6.99
C GLU A 43 34.25 38.38 -5.65
N SER A 44 32.97 38.70 -5.47
CA SER A 44 32.20 38.40 -4.25
C SER A 44 31.95 36.90 -3.99
N ALA A 45 32.23 36.03 -4.95
CA ALA A 45 32.08 34.57 -4.80
C ALA A 45 33.40 33.86 -4.39
N SER A 46 34.51 34.59 -4.31
CA SER A 46 35.86 34.03 -4.06
C SER A 46 36.17 33.82 -2.57
N GLY A 47 35.19 33.38 -1.79
CA GLY A 47 35.40 32.89 -0.43
C GLY A 47 35.69 31.38 -0.46
N SER A 48 36.98 31.02 -0.46
CA SER A 48 37.58 29.69 -0.76
C SER A 48 37.17 28.47 0.09
N LYS A 49 35.93 28.33 0.58
CA LYS A 49 35.45 27.10 1.23
C LYS A 49 34.03 26.65 0.85
N ARG A 50 33.29 27.41 0.03
CA ARG A 50 31.96 26.98 -0.42
C ARG A 50 32.03 26.54 -1.87
N LYS A 51 31.88 25.24 -2.12
CA LYS A 51 31.69 24.71 -3.46
C LYS A 51 30.44 25.37 -4.04
N ALA A 52 30.60 26.19 -5.07
CA ALA A 52 29.49 26.86 -5.73
C ALA A 52 28.71 25.81 -6.56
N GLY A 53 27.42 25.66 -6.26
CA GLY A 53 26.52 24.72 -6.94
C GLY A 53 25.57 24.02 -5.98
N PRO A 54 24.67 23.16 -6.50
CA PRO A 54 23.78 22.35 -5.67
C PRO A 54 24.55 21.56 -4.62
N ILE A 55 24.22 21.79 -3.35
CA ILE A 55 24.85 21.10 -2.22
C ILE A 55 24.20 19.73 -2.07
N ARG A 56 25.02 18.69 -1.95
CA ARG A 56 24.53 17.33 -1.70
C ARG A 56 23.95 17.24 -0.29
N ALA A 57 22.68 16.83 -0.17
CA ALA A 57 22.05 16.57 1.12
C ALA A 57 22.75 15.41 1.87
N PRO A 58 22.85 15.45 3.21
CA PRO A 58 23.44 14.36 3.98
C PRO A 58 22.58 13.09 3.91
N SER A 59 23.22 11.94 3.80
CA SER A 59 22.55 10.64 3.53
C SER A 59 21.86 10.03 4.76
N ASN A 60 22.21 10.50 5.96
CA ASN A 60 21.82 9.89 7.23
C ASN A 60 20.91 10.80 8.08
N ILE A 61 20.33 11.86 7.49
CA ILE A 61 19.33 12.69 8.18
C ILE A 61 17.94 12.43 7.61
N ARG A 62 16.95 12.30 8.49
CA ARG A 62 15.54 12.39 8.13
C ARG A 62 15.08 13.83 8.36
N VAL A 63 14.64 14.50 7.29
CA VAL A 63 14.03 15.82 7.40
C VAL A 63 12.64 15.67 8.02
N THR A 64 12.40 16.33 9.15
CA THR A 64 11.08 16.39 9.77
C THR A 64 10.26 17.46 9.07
N SER A 65 9.23 17.05 8.33
CA SER A 65 8.24 17.98 7.79
C SER A 65 7.17 18.26 8.85
N ARG A 66 6.95 19.53 9.15
CA ARG A 66 5.80 20.03 9.92
C ARG A 66 4.98 20.91 8.98
N PHE A 67 3.68 20.66 8.93
CA PHE A 67 2.75 21.51 8.18
C PHE A 67 2.51 22.80 8.97
N ASP A 68 2.76 23.94 8.32
CA ASP A 68 2.36 25.24 8.83
C ASP A 68 0.97 25.57 8.29
N TYR A 69 0.00 25.68 9.20
CA TYR A 69 -1.39 25.93 8.85
C TYR A 69 -1.77 27.41 8.93
N GLN A 70 -0.87 28.28 9.39
CA GLN A 70 -1.16 29.70 9.53
C GLN A 70 -0.92 30.41 8.20
N PRO A 71 -1.96 30.93 7.52
CA PRO A 71 -1.77 31.68 6.29
C PRO A 71 -1.27 33.09 6.60
N ASP A 72 -0.17 33.51 5.99
CA ASP A 72 0.32 34.89 6.04
C ASP A 72 -0.46 35.82 5.10
N ILE A 73 -1.79 35.85 5.25
CA ILE A 73 -2.68 36.70 4.44
C ILE A 73 -3.12 37.89 5.29
N CYS A 74 -3.09 39.09 4.70
CA CYS A 74 -3.54 40.30 5.37
C CYS A 74 -5.06 40.24 5.61
N LYS A 75 -5.47 40.18 6.87
CA LYS A 75 -6.88 40.14 7.26
C LYS A 75 -7.65 41.34 6.73
N ASP A 76 -7.14 42.54 6.94
CA ASP A 76 -7.81 43.79 6.55
C ASP A 76 -7.99 43.87 5.03
N TYR A 77 -6.95 43.50 4.26
CA TYR A 77 -7.03 43.48 2.81
C TYR A 77 -7.97 42.39 2.28
N LYS A 78 -8.04 41.23 2.93
CA LYS A 78 -8.92 40.14 2.51
C LYS A 78 -10.40 40.48 2.73
N GLU A 79 -10.74 41.06 3.89
CA GLU A 79 -12.14 41.36 4.26
C GLU A 79 -12.64 42.65 3.63
N THR A 80 -11.83 43.71 3.66
CA THR A 80 -12.25 45.06 3.25
C THR A 80 -11.72 45.46 1.87
N GLY A 81 -10.67 44.78 1.41
CA GLY A 81 -10.01 45.14 0.17
C GLY A 81 -9.07 46.36 0.26
N PHE A 82 -8.90 46.92 1.45
CA PHE A 82 -8.02 48.04 1.70
C PHE A 82 -7.17 47.74 2.93
N CYS A 83 -5.85 47.79 2.76
CA CYS A 83 -4.92 47.72 3.89
C CYS A 83 -4.37 49.10 4.16
N GLY A 84 -4.52 49.62 5.38
CA GLY A 84 -3.96 50.92 5.77
C GLY A 84 -2.44 51.00 5.67
N TYR A 85 -1.76 49.85 5.66
CA TYR A 85 -0.30 49.77 5.48
C TYR A 85 0.13 49.76 4.00
N GLY A 86 -0.81 49.64 3.05
CA GLY A 86 -0.52 49.53 1.63
C GLY A 86 0.54 48.47 1.32
N ASP A 87 1.44 48.76 0.39
CA ASP A 87 2.49 47.82 -0.04
C ASP A 87 3.60 47.59 1.01
N SER A 88 3.57 48.31 2.13
CA SER A 88 4.48 48.08 3.26
C SER A 88 3.97 46.99 4.22
N CYS A 89 2.79 46.42 3.95
CA CYS A 89 2.24 45.34 4.75
C CYS A 89 3.12 44.08 4.67
N LYS A 90 3.48 43.51 5.82
CA LYS A 90 4.26 42.25 5.88
C LYS A 90 3.47 41.02 5.44
N PHE A 91 2.14 41.13 5.40
CA PHE A 91 1.24 40.02 5.09
C PHE A 91 0.77 40.13 3.63
N MET A 92 0.47 38.98 3.01
CA MET A 92 0.13 38.92 1.61
C MET A 92 -1.24 39.53 1.31
N HIS A 93 -1.29 40.40 0.32
CA HIS A 93 -2.49 41.05 -0.19
C HIS A 93 -3.23 40.16 -1.20
N ASP A 94 -3.80 39.07 -0.72
CA ASP A 94 -4.65 38.18 -1.51
C ASP A 94 -6.13 38.31 -1.08
N ARG A 95 -7.04 38.39 -2.06
CA ARG A 95 -8.50 38.41 -1.85
C ARG A 95 -9.14 37.04 -2.10
N SER A 96 -8.35 36.03 -2.43
CA SER A 96 -8.87 34.71 -2.74
C SER A 96 -9.36 33.98 -1.47
N ASP A 97 -10.48 33.28 -1.59
CA ASP A 97 -11.15 32.52 -0.54
C ASP A 97 -11.01 31.00 -0.75
N TYR A 98 -9.81 30.55 -1.14
CA TYR A 98 -9.56 29.12 -1.32
C TYR A 98 -9.82 28.33 -0.03
N LYS A 99 -10.48 27.18 -0.18
CA LYS A 99 -10.62 26.20 0.89
C LYS A 99 -9.24 25.72 1.32
N SER A 100 -8.99 25.78 2.62
CA SER A 100 -7.75 25.27 3.22
C SER A 100 -7.69 23.74 3.13
N GLY A 101 -6.49 23.17 3.10
CA GLY A 101 -6.29 21.72 2.90
C GLY A 101 -7.09 20.85 3.87
N TRP A 102 -7.20 21.25 5.14
CA TRP A 102 -7.99 20.51 6.14
C TRP A 102 -9.50 20.51 5.85
N GLN A 103 -10.02 21.58 5.24
CA GLN A 103 -11.43 21.65 4.82
C GLN A 103 -11.66 20.70 3.65
N LEU A 104 -10.72 20.63 2.70
CA LEU A 104 -10.79 19.70 1.57
C LEU A 104 -10.68 18.24 2.01
N GLU A 105 -9.76 17.93 2.93
CA GLU A 105 -9.60 16.57 3.47
C GLU A 105 -10.87 16.10 4.18
N ARG A 106 -11.46 16.98 5.01
CA ARG A 106 -12.71 16.68 5.71
C ARG A 106 -13.89 16.49 4.76
N GLU A 107 -14.06 17.39 3.79
CA GLU A 107 -15.12 17.27 2.77
C GLU A 107 -14.95 15.99 1.94
N TRP A 108 -13.70 15.61 1.65
CA TRP A 108 -13.38 14.37 0.94
C TRP A 108 -13.72 13.14 1.79
N GLU A 109 -13.29 13.09 3.06
CA GLU A 109 -13.60 11.99 3.97
C GLU A 109 -15.11 11.83 4.20
N GLU A 110 -15.85 12.93 4.38
CA GLU A 110 -17.30 12.93 4.51
C GLU A 110 -17.96 12.37 3.24
N LYS A 111 -17.50 12.79 2.06
CA LYS A 111 -18.00 12.28 0.78
C LYS A 111 -17.68 10.80 0.59
N GLN A 112 -16.49 10.34 0.95
CA GLN A 112 -16.11 8.92 0.92
C GLN A 112 -16.98 8.10 1.87
N LYS A 113 -17.19 8.59 3.09
CA LYS A 113 -18.06 7.93 4.08
C LYS A 113 -19.51 7.90 3.63
N GLN A 114 -20.00 8.95 3.00
CA GLN A 114 -21.34 9.02 2.46
C GLN A 114 -21.51 8.10 1.24
N SER A 115 -20.53 8.07 0.33
CA SER A 115 -20.52 7.12 -0.79
C SER A 115 -20.45 5.67 -0.32
N LYS A 116 -19.68 5.39 0.74
CA LYS A 116 -19.66 4.04 1.35
C LYS A 116 -21.02 3.68 1.96
N ARG A 117 -21.68 4.62 2.64
CA ARG A 117 -23.02 4.42 3.19
C ARG A 117 -24.08 4.22 2.11
N ASP A 118 -23.97 4.97 1.01
CA ASP A 118 -24.87 4.84 -0.14
C ASP A 118 -24.67 3.50 -0.86
N TYR A 119 -23.42 3.05 -1.01
CA TYR A 119 -23.11 1.72 -1.52
C TYR A 119 -23.66 0.60 -0.62
N ASP A 120 -23.51 0.74 0.70
CA ASP A 120 -24.03 -0.21 1.69
C ASP A 120 -25.58 -0.25 1.69
N LEU A 121 -26.24 0.91 1.64
CA LEU A 121 -27.70 1.02 1.56
C LEU A 121 -28.26 0.56 0.20
N GLY A 122 -27.55 0.84 -0.90
CA GLY A 122 -27.89 0.38 -2.24
C GLY A 122 -27.80 -1.13 -2.40
N SER A 123 -26.87 -1.77 -1.66
CA SER A 123 -26.73 -3.23 -1.59
C SER A 123 -27.85 -3.91 -0.78
N LEU A 124 -28.66 -3.16 -0.02
CA LEU A 124 -29.76 -3.68 0.81
C LEU A 124 -31.15 -3.43 0.19
N SER A 125 -31.24 -2.76 -0.96
CA SER A 125 -32.52 -2.45 -1.63
C SER A 125 -32.92 -3.44 -2.72
N ALA A 126 -32.08 -4.45 -3.01
CA ALA A 126 -32.42 -5.50 -3.96
C ALA A 126 -33.01 -6.75 -3.27
N ASP A 127 -32.47 -7.23 -2.16
CA ASP A 127 -32.97 -8.49 -1.57
C ASP A 127 -32.69 -8.59 -0.06
N GLU A 128 -33.76 -8.65 0.73
CA GLU A 128 -33.91 -9.34 2.02
C GLU A 128 -32.77 -9.35 3.05
N ALA A 129 -33.12 -8.88 4.24
CA ALA A 129 -32.36 -8.93 5.48
C ALA A 129 -31.70 -10.30 5.78
N SER A 130 -30.37 -10.30 5.87
CA SER A 130 -29.66 -11.09 6.89
C SER A 130 -28.31 -10.45 7.24
N GLU A 131 -28.27 -9.80 8.41
CA GLU A 131 -27.03 -9.46 9.12
C GLU A 131 -26.33 -10.76 9.56
N ASP A 132 -25.31 -11.20 8.83
CA ASP A 132 -24.24 -12.10 9.31
C ASP A 132 -23.17 -12.23 8.19
N ASP A 133 -22.50 -11.12 7.89
CA ASP A 133 -21.36 -11.05 6.97
C ASP A 133 -20.08 -11.59 7.66
N ASP A 134 -20.14 -12.86 8.07
CA ASP A 134 -18.97 -13.70 8.28
C ASP A 134 -18.93 -14.71 7.11
N ASP A 135 -18.67 -14.19 5.91
CA ASP A 135 -18.10 -14.93 4.78
C ASP A 135 -16.62 -15.26 5.09
N ASP A 136 -16.37 -15.93 6.22
CA ASP A 136 -15.15 -16.70 6.29
C ASP A 136 -15.28 -17.74 5.18
N GLY A 137 -14.40 -17.71 4.17
CA GLY A 137 -14.31 -18.65 3.05
C GLY A 137 -14.04 -20.11 3.47
N LEU A 138 -14.83 -20.61 4.42
CA LEU A 138 -14.91 -21.96 4.91
C LEU A 138 -15.81 -22.72 3.94
N PRO A 139 -15.25 -23.67 3.17
CA PRO A 139 -16.04 -24.45 2.24
C PRO A 139 -17.10 -25.24 3.01
N PHE A 140 -18.29 -25.41 2.41
CA PHE A 140 -19.40 -26.18 2.99
C PHE A 140 -19.19 -27.71 2.88
N ALA A 141 -18.47 -28.14 1.85
CA ALA A 141 -18.23 -29.54 1.54
C ALA A 141 -16.74 -29.84 1.37
N CYS A 142 -16.36 -31.08 1.66
CA CYS A 142 -14.99 -31.55 1.46
C CYS A 142 -14.66 -31.62 -0.03
N LEU A 143 -13.52 -31.05 -0.43
CA LEU A 143 -13.08 -31.01 -1.83
C LEU A 143 -12.85 -32.41 -2.45
N ILE A 144 -12.53 -33.40 -1.62
CA ILE A 144 -12.20 -34.77 -2.08
C ILE A 144 -13.47 -35.60 -2.26
N CYS A 145 -14.41 -35.56 -1.31
CA CYS A 145 -15.61 -36.41 -1.33
C CYS A 145 -16.91 -35.67 -1.67
N ARG A 146 -16.87 -34.33 -1.77
CA ARG A 146 -18.03 -33.44 -2.04
C ARG A 146 -19.22 -33.63 -1.09
N LYS A 147 -18.97 -34.26 0.06
CA LYS A 147 -19.93 -34.47 1.15
C LYS A 147 -19.71 -33.43 2.25
N PRO A 148 -20.71 -33.19 3.11
CA PRO A 148 -20.50 -32.39 4.32
C PRO A 148 -19.37 -32.99 5.17
N PHE A 149 -18.66 -32.12 5.90
CA PHE A 149 -17.49 -32.54 6.66
C PHE A 149 -17.85 -33.47 7.82
N THR A 150 -17.35 -34.70 7.75
CA THR A 150 -17.33 -35.64 8.87
C THR A 150 -15.94 -35.59 9.51
N ARG A 151 -15.82 -34.96 10.69
CA ARG A 151 -14.54 -34.71 11.38
C ARG A 151 -13.54 -33.94 10.49
N PRO A 152 -13.75 -32.61 10.30
CA PRO A 152 -12.89 -31.77 9.50
C PRO A 152 -11.51 -31.60 10.14
N VAL A 153 -10.49 -31.61 9.28
CA VAL A 153 -9.10 -31.34 9.60
C VAL A 153 -8.59 -30.19 8.72
N VAL A 154 -7.67 -29.40 9.28
CA VAL A 154 -7.00 -28.27 8.63
C VAL A 154 -5.55 -28.64 8.37
N THR A 155 -5.12 -28.44 7.12
CA THR A 155 -3.70 -28.50 6.74
C THR A 155 -3.00 -27.17 7.02
N LYS A 156 -1.66 -27.17 7.00
CA LYS A 156 -0.85 -25.92 7.13
C LYS A 156 -1.22 -24.84 6.11
N CYS A 157 -1.66 -25.24 4.92
CA CYS A 157 -2.11 -24.36 3.85
C CYS A 157 -3.59 -23.97 3.98
N SER A 158 -4.17 -24.04 5.19
CA SER A 158 -5.55 -23.65 5.51
C SER A 158 -6.63 -24.30 4.62
N HIS A 159 -6.40 -25.52 4.14
CA HIS A 159 -7.41 -26.27 3.40
C HIS A 159 -8.12 -27.29 4.30
N TYR A 160 -9.43 -27.40 4.12
CA TYR A 160 -10.30 -28.21 4.96
C TYR A 160 -10.67 -29.53 4.25
N PHE A 161 -10.52 -30.65 4.97
CA PHE A 161 -10.86 -31.99 4.47
C PHE A 161 -11.50 -32.83 5.59
N CYS A 162 -12.18 -33.92 5.25
CA CYS A 162 -12.54 -34.93 6.24
C CYS A 162 -11.29 -35.72 6.67
N GLU A 163 -11.22 -36.15 7.94
CA GLU A 163 -10.12 -36.98 8.46
C GLU A 163 -9.80 -38.18 7.56
N LYS A 164 -10.82 -38.95 7.17
CA LYS A 164 -10.66 -40.12 6.29
C LYS A 164 -10.10 -39.73 4.92
N CYS A 165 -10.56 -38.62 4.36
CA CYS A 165 -10.14 -38.15 3.04
C CYS A 165 -8.70 -37.63 3.05
N ALA A 166 -8.31 -36.91 4.11
CA ALA A 166 -6.94 -36.43 4.29
C ALA A 166 -5.95 -37.59 4.41
N LEU A 167 -6.28 -38.62 5.20
CA LEU A 167 -5.44 -39.81 5.37
C LEU A 167 -5.35 -40.65 4.09
N GLN A 168 -6.46 -40.83 3.36
CA GLN A 168 -6.46 -41.55 2.09
C GLN A 168 -5.65 -40.81 1.02
N GLN A 169 -5.71 -39.48 1.00
CA GLN A 169 -4.90 -38.69 0.08
C GLN A 169 -3.43 -38.76 0.46
N TYR A 170 -3.08 -38.64 1.73
CA TYR A 170 -1.68 -38.71 2.19
C TYR A 170 -1.01 -40.05 1.84
N LYS A 171 -1.77 -41.17 1.86
CA LYS A 171 -1.29 -42.48 1.39
C LYS A 171 -0.98 -42.50 -0.11
N LYS A 172 -1.70 -41.74 -0.93
CA LYS A 172 -1.51 -41.66 -2.39
C LYS A 172 -0.45 -40.62 -2.76
N SER A 173 -0.51 -39.44 -2.15
CA SER A 173 0.49 -38.39 -2.31
C SER A 173 0.64 -37.57 -1.02
N PRO A 174 1.87 -37.23 -0.61
CA PRO A 174 2.12 -36.44 0.60
C PRO A 174 1.77 -34.94 0.45
N LYS A 175 1.09 -34.56 -0.63
CA LYS A 175 0.76 -33.19 -1.02
C LYS A 175 -0.70 -32.87 -0.74
N CYS A 176 -1.00 -31.60 -0.46
CA CYS A 176 -2.37 -31.13 -0.27
C CYS A 176 -3.15 -31.23 -1.57
N TYR A 177 -4.41 -31.68 -1.53
CA TYR A 177 -5.25 -31.85 -2.71
C TYR A 177 -5.63 -30.53 -3.42
N ALA A 178 -5.70 -29.41 -2.67
CA ALA A 178 -6.12 -28.13 -3.22
C ALA A 178 -4.97 -27.33 -3.83
N CYS A 179 -3.84 -27.22 -3.11
CA CYS A 179 -2.71 -26.36 -3.51
C CYS A 179 -1.41 -27.12 -3.83
N ASN A 180 -1.41 -28.45 -3.77
CA ASN A 180 -0.24 -29.31 -4.01
C ASN A 180 1.00 -29.05 -3.13
N THR A 181 0.89 -28.23 -2.08
CA THR A 181 1.96 -28.00 -1.10
C THR A 181 2.19 -29.28 -0.27
N PRO A 182 3.45 -29.67 0.02
CA PRO A 182 3.74 -30.81 0.89
C PRO A 182 3.15 -30.56 2.28
N THR A 183 2.28 -31.47 2.74
CA THR A 183 1.59 -31.35 4.03
C THR A 183 2.48 -31.72 5.22
N GLY A 184 3.52 -32.52 4.98
CA GLY A 184 4.44 -32.99 6.02
C GLY A 184 3.76 -33.84 7.11
N GLY A 185 2.62 -34.47 6.79
CA GLY A 185 1.88 -35.34 7.71
C GLY A 185 1.16 -34.61 8.84
N ILE A 186 1.06 -33.27 8.79
CA ILE A 186 0.50 -32.46 9.88
C ILE A 186 -0.92 -32.07 9.52
N PHE A 187 -1.88 -32.62 10.26
CA PHE A 187 -3.31 -32.37 10.14
C PHE A 187 -3.87 -31.99 11.51
N ASN A 188 -4.28 -30.73 11.66
CA ASN A 188 -4.86 -30.22 12.90
C ASN A 188 -6.38 -30.40 12.88
N SER A 189 -6.99 -30.70 14.03
CA SER A 189 -8.46 -30.78 14.11
C SER A 189 -9.10 -29.40 13.94
N ALA A 190 -10.14 -29.30 13.10
CA ALA A 190 -10.79 -28.05 12.77
C ALA A 190 -12.00 -27.79 13.69
N SER A 191 -11.79 -27.73 15.00
CA SER A 191 -12.87 -27.55 15.99
C SER A 191 -13.66 -26.23 15.79
N ALA A 192 -13.01 -25.20 15.24
CA ALA A 192 -13.64 -23.93 14.89
C ALA A 192 -14.73 -24.08 13.80
N MET A 193 -14.56 -25.00 12.86
CA MET A 193 -15.56 -25.24 11.80
C MET A 193 -16.85 -25.84 12.34
N PHE A 194 -16.77 -26.74 13.32
CA PHE A 194 -17.96 -27.38 13.89
C PHE A 194 -18.85 -26.39 14.64
N LYS A 195 -18.26 -25.45 15.39
CA LYS A 195 -19.03 -24.43 16.12
C LYS A 195 -19.81 -23.55 15.14
N LYS A 196 -19.16 -23.08 14.08
CA LYS A 196 -19.78 -22.25 13.04
C LYS A 196 -20.82 -23.03 12.21
N SER A 197 -20.54 -24.28 11.83
CA SER A 197 -21.50 -25.08 11.03
C SER A 197 -22.74 -25.50 11.81
N ALA A 198 -22.60 -25.78 13.12
CA ALA A 198 -23.73 -26.06 14.00
C ALA A 198 -24.61 -24.81 14.21
N GLN A 199 -24.01 -23.63 14.39
CA GLN A 199 -24.73 -22.36 14.50
C GLN A 199 -25.51 -22.03 13.22
N LYS A 200 -24.90 -22.19 12.04
CA LYS A 200 -25.58 -21.97 10.75
C LYS A 200 -26.71 -22.98 10.50
N GLN A 201 -26.61 -24.22 10.99
CA GLN A 201 -27.69 -25.21 10.86
C GLN A 201 -28.85 -24.95 11.82
N ALA A 202 -28.60 -24.43 13.02
CA ALA A 202 -29.64 -24.07 13.98
C ALA A 202 -30.49 -22.86 13.52
N LYS A 203 -29.91 -21.95 12.73
CA LYS A 203 -30.59 -20.76 12.21
C LYS A 203 -31.47 -21.00 10.96
N LYS A 204 -31.41 -22.18 10.32
CA LYS A 204 -32.25 -22.44 9.12
C LYS A 204 -33.71 -22.72 9.50
N PRO A 205 -34.69 -21.98 8.95
CA PRO A 205 -36.10 -22.27 9.22
C PRO A 205 -36.46 -23.63 8.60
N LYS A 206 -37.12 -24.50 9.39
CA LYS A 206 -37.61 -25.79 8.90
C LYS A 206 -38.71 -25.54 7.88
N ARG A 207 -38.45 -25.79 6.59
CA ARG A 207 -39.50 -25.83 5.58
C ARG A 207 -40.47 -26.97 5.92
N PRO A 208 -41.79 -26.73 5.96
CA PRO A 208 -42.76 -27.78 6.23
C PRO A 208 -42.71 -28.84 5.12
N ARG A 209 -42.89 -30.11 5.49
CA ARG A 209 -42.92 -31.22 4.51
C ARG A 209 -44.17 -31.06 3.64
N PRO A 210 -44.09 -31.29 2.31
CA PRO A 210 -45.29 -31.28 1.48
C PRO A 210 -46.21 -32.43 1.91
N ALA A 211 -47.46 -32.10 2.24
CA ALA A 211 -48.51 -33.08 2.48
C ALA A 211 -48.82 -33.79 1.16
N THR A 212 -48.92 -35.11 1.19
CA THR A 212 -49.43 -35.89 0.06
C THR A 212 -50.94 -35.64 -0.02
N ASP A 213 -51.38 -34.85 -0.98
CA ASP A 213 -52.81 -34.60 -1.22
C ASP A 213 -53.47 -35.87 -1.81
N GLU A 214 -54.24 -36.59 -0.98
CA GLU A 214 -55.28 -37.50 -1.43
C GLU A 214 -56.44 -36.66 -2.01
N PHE A 215 -56.52 -36.60 -3.34
CA PHE A 215 -57.59 -35.92 -4.05
C PHE A 215 -58.81 -36.84 -4.15
N THR A 216 -59.75 -36.74 -3.20
CA THR A 216 -61.06 -37.41 -3.27
C THR A 216 -61.98 -36.59 -4.18
N ILE A 217 -62.37 -37.15 -5.32
CA ILE A 217 -63.35 -36.54 -6.24
C ILE A 217 -64.75 -36.99 -5.79
N GLU A 218 -65.46 -36.13 -5.07
CA GLU A 218 -66.89 -36.29 -4.83
C GLU A 218 -67.67 -35.47 -5.87
N GLY A 219 -68.49 -36.13 -6.70
CA GLY A 219 -69.38 -35.44 -7.64
C GLY A 219 -69.74 -36.15 -8.95
N LEU A 220 -69.80 -37.49 -8.99
CA LEU A 220 -70.35 -38.23 -10.15
C LEU A 220 -71.49 -39.17 -9.75
N THR A 221 -72.49 -38.62 -9.05
CA THR A 221 -73.82 -39.22 -8.93
C THR A 221 -74.86 -38.14 -9.21
N ASP A 222 -75.16 -37.94 -10.50
CA ASP A 222 -76.51 -37.65 -11.00
C ASP A 222 -76.45 -37.52 -12.53
N LEU A 223 -76.51 -38.69 -13.18
CA LEU A 223 -77.18 -38.99 -14.47
C LEU A 223 -77.08 -40.49 -14.77
#